data_AF-K1TRQ2-F1
#
_entry.id   AF-K1TRQ2-F1
#
_cell.length_a   1.000
_cell.length_b   1.000
_cell.length_c   1.000
_cell.angle_alpha   90.00
_cell.angle_beta   90.00
_cell.angle_gamma   90.00
#
_symmetry.space_group_name_H-M   'P 1'
#
loop_
_entity.id
_entity.type
_entity.pdbx_description
1 polymer ?
#
loop_
_entity_poly.entity_id
_entity_poly.type
_entity_poly.pdbx_seq_one_letter_code
_entity_poly.pdbx_strand_id
1 'polypeptide(L)'
;IHHITSGKILQADARLKRWFNKEQIKIMKEAVEDHRASSSRQPRSIYGKIVAEADRDIDVHEIFLRAIQYGKENNPEYDKEQQWERFSQHMDEKYSRNGYIRLWIPNSPNEKALNELRNIIEDKTELRKYFEKIFEENRLKHLVVSKYCIIFALSNND
;
A
#
# COMPACT_ATOMS: atom_id res chain seq x y z
N ILE A 1 10.70 -8.97 6.84
CA ILE A 1 12.03 -8.80 7.46
C ILE A 1 12.26 -7.36 7.92
N HIS A 2 11.77 -6.35 7.19
CA HIS A 2 11.99 -4.92 7.53
C HIS A 2 11.45 -4.52 8.91
N HIS A 3 10.19 -4.81 9.24
CA HIS A 3 9.57 -4.46 10.54
C HIS A 3 10.34 -4.96 11.77
N ILE A 4 10.85 -6.19 11.74
CA ILE A 4 11.71 -6.74 12.81
C ILE A 4 13.05 -6.01 12.89
N THR A 5 13.62 -5.66 11.74
CA THR A 5 14.89 -4.92 11.67
C THR A 5 14.72 -3.52 12.23
N SER A 6 13.64 -2.81 11.87
CA SER A 6 13.30 -1.50 12.41
C SER A 6 13.09 -1.54 13.92
N GLY A 7 12.43 -2.57 14.45
CA GLY A 7 12.29 -2.76 15.89
C GLY A 7 13.62 -2.95 16.63
N LYS A 8 14.56 -3.69 16.04
CA LYS A 8 15.93 -3.85 16.57
C LYS A 8 16.70 -2.53 16.58
N ILE A 9 16.60 -1.74 15.51
CA ILE A 9 17.23 -0.41 15.41
C ILE A 9 16.68 0.51 16.51
N LEU A 10 15.36 0.54 16.70
CA LEU A 10 14.72 1.35 17.74
C LEU A 10 15.23 0.96 19.13
N GLN A 11 15.27 -0.34 19.44
CA GLN A 11 15.72 -0.83 20.74
C GLN A 11 17.20 -0.53 21.02
N ALA A 12 18.03 -0.49 19.98
CA ALA A 12 19.46 -0.23 20.09
C ALA A 12 19.80 1.26 20.27
N ASP A 13 18.90 2.20 19.95
CA ASP A 13 19.18 3.63 20.06
C ASP A 13 19.33 4.08 21.53
N ALA A 14 20.57 4.33 21.93
CA ALA A 14 20.91 4.75 23.28
C ALA A 14 20.35 6.14 23.64
N ARG A 15 20.03 6.99 22.65
CA ARG A 15 19.50 8.34 22.89
C ARG A 15 18.08 8.28 23.45
N LEU A 16 17.27 7.30 23.04
CA LEU A 16 15.89 7.14 23.53
C LEU A 16 15.83 6.94 25.05
N LYS A 17 16.88 6.39 25.66
CA LYS A 17 16.98 6.19 27.12
C LYS A 17 16.99 7.50 27.92
N ARG A 18 17.17 8.65 27.27
CA ARG A 18 17.07 9.97 27.91
C ARG A 18 15.63 10.36 28.25
N TRP A 19 14.65 9.83 27.52
CA TRP A 19 13.24 10.19 27.66
C TRP A 19 12.35 9.01 28.04
N PHE A 20 12.78 7.78 27.72
CA PHE A 20 11.96 6.59 27.87
C PHE A 20 12.66 5.53 28.71
N ASN A 21 11.87 4.89 29.57
CA ASN A 21 12.34 3.74 30.33
C ASN A 21 12.37 2.47 29.45
N LYS A 22 12.96 1.38 29.98
CA LYS A 22 13.14 0.13 29.23
C LYS A 22 11.82 -0.48 28.74
N GLU A 23 10.75 -0.41 29.55
CA GLU A 23 9.44 -0.96 29.17
C GLU A 23 8.77 -0.11 28.09
N GLN A 24 8.89 1.22 28.15
CA GLN A 24 8.39 2.11 27.09
C GLN A 24 9.12 1.84 25.77
N ILE A 25 10.45 1.71 25.77
CA ILE A 25 11.23 1.37 24.58
C ILE A 25 10.82 0.01 24.02
N LYS A 26 10.54 -0.97 24.90
CA LYS A 26 10.00 -2.26 24.48
C LYS A 26 8.67 -2.05 23.76
N ILE A 27 7.68 -1.39 24.37
CA ILE A 27 6.38 -1.10 23.75
C ILE A 27 6.52 -0.41 22.38
N MET A 28 7.44 0.55 22.26
CA MET A 28 7.73 1.23 20.98
C MET A 28 8.27 0.27 19.92
N LYS A 29 9.23 -0.61 20.29
CA LYS A 29 9.73 -1.67 19.41
C LYS A 29 8.57 -2.56 18.97
N GLU A 30 7.71 -2.96 19.90
CA GLU A 30 6.58 -3.84 19.60
C GLU A 30 5.62 -3.18 18.61
N ALA A 31 5.30 -1.90 18.82
CA ALA A 31 4.46 -1.14 17.90
C ALA A 31 5.09 -1.01 16.50
N VAL A 32 6.41 -0.80 16.41
CA VAL A 32 7.13 -0.80 15.14
C VAL A 32 7.13 -2.17 14.48
N GLU A 33 7.25 -3.26 15.22
CA GLU A 33 7.19 -4.59 14.61
C GLU A 33 5.77 -4.93 14.12
N ASP A 34 4.75 -4.43 14.80
CA ASP A 34 3.34 -4.69 14.50
C ASP A 34 2.78 -3.82 13.36
N HIS A 35 3.52 -2.82 12.86
CA HIS A 35 3.02 -1.88 11.84
C HIS A 35 2.66 -2.54 10.50
N ARG A 36 3.23 -3.72 10.20
CA ARG A 36 3.15 -4.33 8.87
C ARG A 36 1.69 -4.42 8.40
N ALA A 37 1.32 -3.61 7.42
CA ALA A 37 -0.04 -3.52 6.89
C ALA A 37 -0.63 -4.87 6.41
N SER A 38 0.22 -5.78 5.91
CA SER A 38 -0.17 -7.13 5.47
C SER A 38 -0.16 -8.19 6.56
N SER A 39 0.10 -7.83 7.82
CA SER A 39 0.00 -8.76 8.94
C SER A 39 -1.47 -9.06 9.25
N SER A 40 -1.83 -10.34 9.22
CA SER A 40 -3.12 -10.84 9.71
C SER A 40 -3.20 -10.90 11.24
N ARG A 41 -2.06 -10.80 11.93
CA ARG A 41 -1.98 -10.86 13.38
C ARG A 41 -2.35 -9.51 14.00
N GLN A 42 -3.17 -9.55 15.05
CA GLN A 42 -3.51 -8.39 15.86
C GLN A 42 -2.26 -7.80 16.55
N PRO A 43 -2.06 -6.47 16.49
CA PRO A 43 -1.01 -5.79 17.25
C PRO A 43 -1.13 -6.03 18.75
N ARG A 44 0.01 -6.14 19.43
CA ARG A 44 0.12 -6.52 20.85
C ARG A 44 -0.46 -5.49 21.82
N SER A 45 -0.48 -4.21 21.43
CA SER A 45 -0.89 -3.11 22.28
C SER A 45 -1.68 -2.05 21.51
N ILE A 46 -2.30 -1.12 22.23
CA ILE A 46 -2.97 0.04 21.60
C ILE A 46 -2.01 0.86 20.74
N TYR A 47 -0.74 0.99 21.14
CA TYR A 47 0.27 1.69 20.34
C TYR A 47 0.55 0.98 19.03
N GLY A 48 0.64 -0.36 19.04
CA GLY A 48 0.76 -1.14 17.81
C GLY A 48 -0.48 -1.00 16.91
N LYS A 49 -1.69 -0.95 17.49
CA LYS A 49 -2.92 -0.69 16.73
C LYS A 49 -2.90 0.68 16.07
N ILE A 50 -2.50 1.73 16.81
CA ILE A 50 -2.39 3.10 16.28
C ILE A 50 -1.38 3.15 15.13
N VAL A 51 -0.19 2.58 15.31
CA VAL A 51 0.85 2.58 14.26
C VAL A 51 0.41 1.78 13.04
N ALA A 52 -0.16 0.58 13.23
CA ALA A 52 -0.64 -0.25 12.13
C ALA A 52 -1.85 0.33 11.40
N GLU A 53 -2.66 1.14 12.09
CA GLU A 53 -3.80 1.86 11.49
C GLU A 53 -3.31 3.09 10.71
N ALA A 54 -2.35 3.85 11.26
CA ALA A 54 -1.75 5.00 10.59
C ALA A 54 -0.99 4.61 9.31
N ASP A 55 -0.38 3.42 9.27
CA ASP A 55 0.33 2.89 8.09
C ASP A 55 -0.61 2.51 6.94
N ARG A 56 -1.92 2.43 7.18
CA ARG A 56 -2.89 1.93 6.18
C ARG A 56 -3.44 2.98 5.24
N ASP A 57 -3.13 4.26 5.44
CA ASP A 57 -3.58 5.43 4.67
C ASP A 57 -4.37 5.05 3.40
N ILE A 58 -5.71 4.99 3.56
CA ILE A 58 -6.60 4.38 2.57
C ILE A 58 -7.14 5.47 1.65
N ASP A 59 -6.57 5.53 0.46
CA ASP A 59 -7.12 6.27 -0.67
C ASP A 59 -7.40 5.31 -1.84
N VAL A 60 -8.62 5.34 -2.36
CA VAL A 60 -9.09 4.40 -3.39
C VAL A 60 -8.25 4.50 -4.66
N HIS A 61 -7.98 5.74 -5.12
CA HIS A 61 -7.25 5.95 -6.36
C HIS A 61 -5.79 5.50 -6.21
N GLU A 62 -5.13 5.89 -5.12
CA GLU A 62 -3.74 5.52 -4.84
C GLU A 62 -3.57 4.00 -4.69
N ILE A 63 -4.50 3.32 -4.02
CA ILE A 63 -4.46 1.86 -3.88
C ILE A 63 -4.54 1.19 -5.25
N PHE A 64 -5.50 1.61 -6.07
CA PHE A 64 -5.66 1.04 -7.41
C PHE A 64 -4.47 1.34 -8.31
N LEU A 65 -3.98 2.59 -8.29
CA LEU A 65 -2.81 3.03 -9.02
C LEU A 65 -1.58 2.18 -8.70
N ARG A 66 -1.25 2.04 -7.41
CA ARG A 66 -0.08 1.27 -6.97
C ARG A 66 -0.20 -0.21 -7.31
N ALA A 67 -1.40 -0.78 -7.21
CA ALA A 67 -1.64 -2.19 -7.55
C ALA A 67 -1.45 -2.48 -9.05
N ILE A 68 -1.85 -1.53 -9.90
CA ILE A 68 -1.66 -1.59 -11.36
C ILE A 68 -0.18 -1.37 -11.72
N GLN A 69 0.47 -0.36 -11.15
CA GLN A 69 1.89 -0.09 -11.37
C GLN A 69 2.76 -1.28 -10.98
N TYR A 70 2.53 -1.86 -9.80
CA TYR A 70 3.24 -3.06 -9.38
C TYR A 70 3.04 -4.21 -10.39
N GLY A 71 1.82 -4.40 -10.90
CA GLY A 71 1.54 -5.42 -11.90
C GLY A 71 2.34 -5.22 -13.18
N LYS A 72 2.42 -3.98 -13.68
CA LYS A 72 3.20 -3.65 -14.87
C LYS A 72 4.70 -3.80 -14.68
N GLU A 73 5.22 -3.46 -13.49
CA GLU A 73 6.64 -3.57 -13.17
C GLU A 73 7.09 -5.02 -13.00
N ASN A 74 6.25 -5.86 -12.38
CA ASN A 74 6.61 -7.25 -12.05
C ASN A 74 6.16 -8.27 -13.10
N ASN A 75 5.22 -7.91 -13.98
CA ASN A 75 4.72 -8.74 -15.07
C ASN A 75 4.58 -7.90 -16.37
N PRO A 76 5.69 -7.32 -16.88
CA PRO A 76 5.65 -6.47 -18.08
C PRO A 76 5.16 -7.20 -19.34
N GLU A 77 5.25 -8.52 -19.36
CA GLU A 77 4.79 -9.40 -20.45
C GLU A 77 3.26 -9.59 -20.49
N TYR A 78 2.56 -9.26 -19.41
CA TYR A 78 1.11 -9.43 -19.34
C TYR A 78 0.39 -8.40 -20.21
N ASP A 79 -0.58 -8.87 -20.98
CA ASP A 79 -1.52 -8.00 -21.66
C ASP A 79 -2.49 -7.31 -20.67
N LYS A 80 -3.35 -6.44 -21.20
CA LYS A 80 -4.29 -5.68 -20.37
C LYS A 80 -5.26 -6.58 -19.59
N GLU A 81 -5.73 -7.68 -20.18
CA GLU A 81 -6.70 -8.57 -19.51
C GLU A 81 -6.02 -9.40 -18.42
N GLN A 82 -4.79 -9.85 -18.66
CA GLN A 82 -3.98 -10.52 -17.64
C GLN A 82 -3.65 -9.58 -16.48
N GLN A 83 -3.34 -8.31 -16.77
CA GLN A 83 -3.15 -7.29 -15.74
C GLN A 83 -4.43 -7.01 -14.95
N TRP A 84 -5.59 -7.01 -15.61
CA TRP A 84 -6.89 -6.89 -14.96
C TRP A 84 -7.16 -8.06 -14.01
N GLU A 85 -6.99 -9.30 -14.48
CA GLU A 85 -7.29 -10.49 -13.66
C GLU A 85 -6.45 -10.48 -12.39
N ARG A 86 -5.15 -10.25 -12.53
CA ARG A 86 -4.22 -10.10 -11.41
C ARG A 86 -4.64 -8.96 -10.47
N PHE A 87 -5.02 -7.80 -11.02
CA PHE A 87 -5.45 -6.65 -10.23
C PHE A 87 -6.73 -6.97 -9.44
N SER A 88 -7.75 -7.53 -10.10
CA SER A 88 -9.03 -7.90 -9.50
C SER A 88 -8.83 -8.93 -8.39
N GLN A 89 -8.04 -9.97 -8.64
CA GLN A 89 -7.68 -10.97 -7.65
C GLN A 89 -6.96 -10.34 -6.45
N HIS A 90 -5.99 -9.45 -6.69
CA HIS A 90 -5.28 -8.77 -5.62
C HIS A 90 -6.21 -7.92 -4.74
N MET A 91 -7.16 -7.21 -5.36
CA MET A 91 -8.17 -6.43 -4.65
C MET A 91 -9.07 -7.33 -3.79
N ASP A 92 -9.49 -8.47 -4.33
CA ASP A 92 -10.34 -9.43 -3.62
C ASP A 92 -9.64 -10.05 -2.41
N GLU A 93 -8.43 -10.57 -2.60
CA GLU A 93 -7.67 -11.24 -1.55
C GLU A 93 -7.30 -10.29 -0.41
N LYS A 94 -6.96 -9.03 -0.73
CA LYS A 94 -6.45 -8.08 0.25
C LYS A 94 -7.53 -7.22 0.86
N TYR A 95 -8.36 -6.57 0.05
CA TYR A 95 -9.19 -5.44 0.45
C TYR A 95 -10.69 -5.72 0.53
N SER A 96 -11.19 -6.83 -0.06
CA SER A 96 -12.61 -7.18 0.01
C SER A 96 -13.11 -7.34 1.46
N ARG A 97 -14.42 -7.53 1.62
CA ARG A 97 -15.01 -7.85 2.94
C ARG A 97 -14.42 -9.13 3.55
N ASN A 98 -14.05 -10.09 2.71
CA ASN A 98 -13.40 -11.35 3.08
C ASN A 98 -11.86 -11.29 3.00
N GLY A 99 -11.32 -10.15 2.56
CA GLY A 99 -9.88 -9.96 2.40
C GLY A 99 -9.14 -9.95 3.74
N TYR A 100 -7.82 -10.12 3.68
CA TYR A 100 -7.01 -10.25 4.89
C TYR A 100 -6.72 -8.92 5.60
N ILE A 101 -7.03 -7.76 5.00
CA ILE A 101 -6.82 -6.46 5.66
C ILE A 101 -7.82 -6.25 6.80
N ARG A 102 -7.32 -6.01 8.02
CA ARG A 102 -8.12 -5.81 9.24
C ARG A 102 -7.85 -4.47 9.92
N LEU A 103 -8.84 -3.58 10.03
CA LEU A 103 -8.68 -2.36 10.81
C LEU A 103 -8.74 -2.69 12.31
N TRP A 104 -7.96 -1.98 13.11
CA TRP A 104 -7.82 -2.29 14.54
C TRP A 104 -8.48 -1.24 15.45
N ILE A 105 -8.85 -0.10 14.90
CA ILE A 105 -9.49 1.02 15.60
C ILE A 105 -10.88 1.23 14.99
N PRO A 106 -11.97 1.04 15.76
CA PRO A 106 -13.31 1.28 15.27
C PRO A 106 -13.57 2.78 15.09
N ASN A 107 -14.46 3.13 14.17
CA ASN A 107 -14.86 4.50 13.83
C ASN A 107 -13.69 5.39 13.39
N SER A 108 -12.65 4.81 12.79
CA SER A 108 -11.54 5.56 12.21
C SER A 108 -11.92 6.12 10.82
N PRO A 109 -11.28 7.20 10.35
CA PRO A 109 -11.44 7.66 8.97
C PRO A 109 -11.17 6.56 7.93
N ASN A 110 -10.22 5.66 8.23
CA ASN A 110 -9.91 4.50 7.39
C ASN A 110 -11.08 3.53 7.26
N GLU A 111 -11.94 3.40 8.28
CA GLU A 111 -13.12 2.52 8.19
C GLU A 111 -14.07 2.98 7.09
N LYS A 112 -14.33 4.29 7.01
CA LYS A 112 -15.16 4.88 5.96
C LYS A 112 -14.53 4.65 4.57
N ALA A 113 -13.24 4.95 4.42
CA ALA A 113 -12.52 4.78 3.17
C ALA A 113 -12.43 3.30 2.73
N LEU A 114 -12.20 2.37 3.67
CA LEU A 114 -12.17 0.95 3.37
C LEU A 114 -13.53 0.42 2.94
N ASN A 115 -14.62 0.93 3.52
CA ASN A 115 -15.98 0.55 3.12
C ASN A 115 -16.30 1.05 1.70
N GLU A 116 -15.89 2.27 1.35
CA GLU A 116 -16.00 2.78 -0.02
C GLU A 116 -15.22 1.90 -1.00
N LEU A 117 -13.96 1.60 -0.70
CA LEU A 117 -13.12 0.69 -1.48
C LEU A 117 -13.80 -0.68 -1.67
N ARG A 118 -14.36 -1.26 -0.60
CA ARG A 118 -15.04 -2.56 -0.63
C ARG A 118 -16.30 -2.56 -1.48
N ASN A 119 -17.07 -1.47 -1.46
CA ASN A 119 -18.24 -1.33 -2.31
C ASN A 119 -17.85 -1.35 -3.79
N ILE A 120 -16.76 -0.68 -4.15
CA ILE A 120 -16.23 -0.71 -5.53
C ILE A 120 -15.72 -2.11 -5.89
N ILE A 121 -15.01 -2.79 -5.00
CA ILE A 121 -14.46 -4.12 -5.28
C ILE A 121 -15.55 -5.17 -5.53
N GLU A 122 -16.68 -5.09 -4.82
CA GLU A 122 -17.82 -5.99 -5.01
C GLU A 122 -18.59 -5.73 -6.30
N ASP A 123 -18.69 -4.46 -6.71
CA ASP A 123 -19.18 -4.13 -8.05
C ASP A 123 -18.04 -4.29 -9.07
N LYS A 124 -17.86 -5.51 -9.58
CA LYS A 124 -16.82 -5.79 -10.58
C LYS A 124 -16.93 -4.94 -11.85
N THR A 125 -18.12 -4.44 -12.18
CA THR A 125 -18.30 -3.52 -13.32
C THR A 125 -17.67 -2.17 -13.00
N GLU A 126 -17.94 -1.63 -11.81
CA GLU A 126 -17.36 -0.38 -11.35
C GLU A 126 -15.84 -0.50 -11.15
N LEU A 127 -15.37 -1.58 -10.52
CA LEU A 127 -13.95 -1.87 -10.36
C LEU A 127 -13.23 -1.89 -11.72
N ARG A 128 -13.86 -2.48 -12.74
CA ARG A 128 -13.30 -2.52 -14.09
C ARG A 128 -13.18 -1.13 -14.71
N LYS A 129 -14.16 -0.25 -14.52
CA LYS A 129 -14.08 1.14 -15.00
C LYS A 129 -12.91 1.89 -14.38
N TYR A 130 -12.69 1.73 -13.07
CA TYR A 130 -11.53 2.31 -12.39
C TYR A 130 -10.21 1.79 -12.95
N PHE A 131 -10.11 0.47 -13.15
CA PHE A 131 -8.94 -0.15 -13.75
C PHE A 131 -8.64 0.42 -15.13
N GLU A 132 -9.62 0.44 -16.04
CA GLU A 132 -9.45 0.94 -17.41
C GLU A 132 -8.99 2.39 -17.42
N LYS A 133 -9.62 3.25 -16.61
CA LYS A 133 -9.25 4.66 -16.48
C LYS A 133 -7.79 4.82 -16.05
N ILE A 134 -7.38 4.16 -14.96
CA ILE A 134 -6.04 4.29 -14.38
C ILE A 134 -4.98 3.66 -15.28
N PHE A 135 -5.30 2.52 -15.90
CA PHE A 135 -4.41 1.81 -16.82
C PHE A 135 -4.10 2.67 -18.05
N GLU A 136 -5.10 3.36 -18.60
CA GLU A 136 -4.95 4.30 -19.70
C GLU A 136 -4.14 5.53 -19.29
N GLU A 137 -4.45 6.15 -18.16
CA GLU A 137 -3.70 7.30 -17.63
C GLU A 137 -2.20 6.97 -17.44
N ASN A 138 -1.88 5.77 -16.94
CA ASN A 138 -0.50 5.31 -16.80
C ASN A 138 0.17 5.09 -18.16
N ARG A 139 -0.55 4.55 -19.15
CA ARG A 139 -0.03 4.38 -20.51
C ARG A 139 0.35 5.72 -21.12
N LEU A 140 -0.52 6.72 -21.00
CA LEU A 140 -0.27 8.07 -21.51
C LEU A 140 0.92 8.73 -20.82
N LYS A 141 1.03 8.63 -19.48
CA LYS A 141 2.19 9.17 -18.75
C LYS A 141 3.51 8.56 -19.22
N HIS A 142 3.57 7.24 -19.40
CA HIS A 142 4.77 6.58 -19.94
C HIS A 142 5.09 7.00 -21.38
N LEU A 143 4.08 7.13 -22.25
CA LEU A 143 4.28 7.57 -23.64
C LEU A 143 4.80 9.01 -23.70
N VAL A 144 4.27 9.89 -22.84
CA VAL A 144 4.71 11.28 -22.76
C VAL A 144 6.15 11.37 -22.26
N VAL A 145 6.49 10.68 -21.17
CA VAL A 145 7.87 10.64 -20.65
C VAL A 145 8.83 10.06 -21.68
N SER A 146 8.45 8.95 -22.34
CA SER A 146 9.27 8.33 -23.40
C SER A 146 9.48 9.28 -24.59
N LYS A 147 8.43 9.98 -25.04
CA LYS A 147 8.53 10.96 -26.12
C LYS A 147 9.46 12.13 -25.77
N TYR A 148 9.40 12.64 -24.55
CA TYR A 148 10.33 13.68 -24.09
C TYR A 148 11.77 13.17 -23.93
N CYS A 149 11.99 11.94 -23.45
CA CYS A 149 13.33 11.35 -23.41
C CYS A 149 13.91 11.13 -24.81
N ILE A 150 13.11 10.71 -25.79
CA ILE A 150 13.56 10.56 -27.18
C ILE A 150 13.89 11.93 -27.79
N ILE A 151 13.04 12.94 -27.59
CA ILE A 151 13.31 14.31 -28.07
C ILE A 151 14.59 14.85 -27.42
N PHE A 152 14.79 14.66 -26.12
CA PHE A 152 16.00 15.09 -25.41
C PHE A 152 17.25 14.32 -25.88
N ALA A 153 17.15 13.03 -26.17
CA ALA A 153 18.26 12.26 -26.70
C ALA A 153 18.64 12.68 -28.14
N LEU A 154 17.66 13.11 -28.94
CA LEU A 154 17.89 13.58 -30.30
C LEU A 154 18.40 15.04 -30.33
N SER A 155 18.04 15.87 -29.35
CA SER A 155 18.47 17.28 -29.26
C SER A 155 19.86 17.49 -28.63
N ASN A 156 20.51 16.43 -28.11
CA ASN A 156 21.85 16.49 -27.53
C ASN A 156 22.92 15.79 -28.40
N ASN A 157 22.58 15.48 -29.66
CA ASN A 157 23.49 14.91 -30.66
C ASN A 157 23.94 15.93 -31.72
N ASP A 158 23.72 17.22 -31.48
CA ASP A 158 24.23 18.35 -32.29
C ASP A 158 25.25 19.17 -31.48
#